data_AF-A0A6J7IX65-F1
#
_entry.id   AF-A0A6J7IX65-F1
#
_cell.length_a   1.000
_cell.length_b   1.000
_cell.length_c   1.000
_cell.angle_alpha   90.00
_cell.angle_beta   90.00
_cell.angle_gamma   90.00
#
_symmetry.space_group_name_H-M   'P 1'
#
loop_
_entity.id
_entity.type
_entity.pdbx_description
1 polymer ?
#
loop_
_entity_poly.entity_id
_entity_poly.type
_entity_poly.pdbx_seq_one_letter_code
_entity_poly.pdbx_strand_id
1 'polypeptide(L)'
;MTPIDDHLTRFGPEQRRALEAVRDVIRSTLPVAAEVISYGMPTFKVDGVAVIGFDGFTRHNSLFPYSAQVPLAFDRELAGYVRTKGSIHFGATAPFPPPLLKRILRARIAEINSGYPKRSGEFKEFYDNGQVKAVGRLMDGQRHGTWTWFRRDGGIRRTVTFKATTKGPPAPSARATP
;
A
#
# COMPACT_ATOMS: atom_id res chain seq x y z
N MET A 1 9.83 -5.49 22.44
CA MET A 1 10.84 -5.16 21.43
C MET A 1 10.46 -5.91 20.15
N THR A 2 10.32 -5.20 19.05
CA THR A 2 9.93 -5.69 17.71
C THR A 2 11.20 -5.88 16.85
N PRO A 3 11.16 -6.65 15.76
CA PRO A 3 12.30 -6.77 14.86
C PRO A 3 12.82 -5.44 14.31
N ILE A 4 11.95 -4.44 14.15
CA ILE A 4 12.35 -3.09 13.76
C ILE A 4 13.01 -2.34 14.92
N ASP A 5 12.57 -2.52 16.18
CA ASP A 5 13.26 -1.95 17.34
C ASP A 5 14.71 -2.45 17.40
N ASP A 6 14.91 -3.76 17.25
CA ASP A 6 16.24 -4.39 17.24
C ASP A 6 17.11 -3.84 16.11
N HIS A 7 16.54 -3.75 14.89
CA HIS A 7 17.24 -3.19 13.72
C HIS A 7 17.70 -1.76 13.96
N LEU A 8 16.87 -0.93 14.60
CA LEU A 8 17.18 0.48 14.84
C LEU A 8 18.29 0.69 15.89
N THR A 9 18.60 -0.33 16.71
CA THR A 9 19.68 -0.26 17.70
C THR A 9 21.07 -0.08 17.09
N ARG A 10 21.24 -0.42 15.79
CA ARG A 10 22.52 -0.28 15.08
C ARG A 10 22.89 1.16 14.74
N PHE A 11 21.96 2.10 14.85
CA PHE A 11 22.18 3.51 14.52
C PHE A 11 22.48 4.34 15.77
N GLY A 12 23.31 5.37 15.60
CA GLY A 12 23.56 6.36 16.65
C GLY A 12 22.29 7.13 17.04
N PRO A 13 22.26 7.76 18.23
CA PRO A 13 21.02 8.28 18.82
C PRO A 13 20.24 9.27 17.94
N GLU A 14 20.92 10.17 17.24
CA GLU A 14 20.28 11.19 16.40
C GLU A 14 19.69 10.59 15.12
N GLN A 15 20.43 9.71 14.45
CA GLN A 15 19.93 9.03 13.25
C GLN A 15 18.79 8.08 13.57
N ARG A 16 18.90 7.36 14.70
CA ARG A 16 17.81 6.52 15.21
C ARG A 16 16.54 7.32 15.43
N ARG A 17 16.63 8.49 16.08
CA ARG A 17 15.48 9.38 16.31
C ARG A 17 14.82 9.82 15.00
N ALA A 18 15.60 10.12 13.97
CA ALA A 18 15.07 10.48 12.65
C ALA A 18 14.30 9.31 11.99
N LEU A 19 14.81 8.08 12.11
CA LEU A 19 14.17 6.86 11.59
C LEU A 19 12.91 6.47 12.41
N GLU A 20 12.97 6.62 13.73
CA GLU A 20 11.82 6.42 14.63
C GLU A 20 10.69 7.40 14.31
N ALA A 21 11.00 8.68 14.06
CA ALA A 21 10.00 9.66 13.65
C ALA A 21 9.31 9.28 12.32
N VAL A 22 10.04 8.70 11.36
CA VAL A 22 9.46 8.15 10.13
C VAL A 22 8.53 6.98 10.45
N ARG A 23 8.98 6.05 11.29
CA ARG A 23 8.20 4.89 11.71
C ARG A 23 6.88 5.30 12.37
N ASP A 24 6.90 6.28 13.27
CA ASP A 24 5.71 6.77 13.97
C ASP A 24 4.67 7.39 13.02
N VAL A 25 5.15 8.12 12.01
CA VAL A 25 4.28 8.65 10.96
C VAL A 25 3.65 7.51 10.16
N ILE A 26 4.40 6.47 9.81
CA ILE A 26 3.86 5.32 9.08
C ILE A 26 2.82 4.59 9.95
N ARG A 27 3.13 4.29 11.22
CA ARG A 27 2.21 3.60 12.16
C ARG A 27 0.91 4.37 12.37
N SER A 28 0.98 5.69 12.53
CA SER A 28 -0.21 6.52 12.69
C SER A 28 -1.04 6.67 11.40
N THR A 29 -0.41 6.54 10.23
CA THR A 29 -1.10 6.64 8.94
C THR A 29 -1.71 5.31 8.51
N LEU A 30 -0.99 4.21 8.74
CA LEU A 30 -1.34 2.86 8.34
C LEU A 30 -1.38 1.95 9.58
N PRO A 31 -2.36 2.13 10.49
CA PRO A 31 -2.40 1.42 11.78
C PRO A 31 -2.54 -0.10 11.67
N VAL A 32 -2.96 -0.60 10.50
CA VAL A 32 -3.14 -2.04 10.24
C VAL A 32 -1.95 -2.67 9.52
N ALA A 33 -0.94 -1.90 9.14
CA ALA A 33 0.20 -2.46 8.43
C ALA A 33 1.05 -3.31 9.38
N ALA A 34 1.47 -4.48 8.91
CA ALA A 34 2.42 -5.33 9.59
C ALA A 34 3.83 -4.74 9.48
N GLU A 35 4.51 -4.66 10.61
CA GLU A 35 5.91 -4.25 10.74
C GLU A 35 6.82 -5.47 10.61
N VAL A 36 7.62 -5.53 9.54
CA VAL A 36 8.50 -6.67 9.25
C VAL A 36 9.89 -6.21 8.83
N ILE A 37 10.87 -7.11 8.93
CA ILE A 37 12.14 -6.97 8.21
C ILE A 37 12.00 -7.70 6.87
N SER A 38 12.17 -6.98 5.76
CA SER A 38 12.16 -7.53 4.41
C SER A 38 13.39 -7.04 3.67
N TYR A 39 14.11 -7.92 2.99
CA TYR A 39 15.39 -7.58 2.33
C TYR A 39 16.40 -6.90 3.29
N GLY A 40 16.37 -7.26 4.58
CA GLY A 40 17.26 -6.71 5.59
C GLY A 40 16.92 -5.30 6.07
N MET A 41 15.74 -4.74 5.75
CA MET A 41 15.33 -3.41 6.19
C MET A 41 13.89 -3.38 6.79
N PRO A 42 13.59 -2.42 7.68
CA PRO A 42 12.24 -2.09 8.12
C PRO A 42 11.27 -1.89 6.97
N THR A 43 10.17 -2.64 6.98
CA THR A 43 9.15 -2.64 5.92
C THR A 43 7.75 -2.75 6.51
N PHE A 44 6.81 -1.97 5.95
CA PHE A 44 5.40 -1.97 6.32
C PHE A 44 4.58 -2.63 5.21
N LYS A 45 3.81 -3.66 5.57
CA LYS A 45 2.96 -4.41 4.64
C LYS A 45 1.49 -4.29 5.01
N VAL A 46 0.65 -3.94 4.05
CA VAL A 46 -0.82 -3.99 4.19
C VAL A 46 -1.32 -5.23 3.49
N ASP A 47 -1.93 -6.15 4.24
CA ASP A 47 -2.48 -7.41 3.72
C ASP A 47 -1.46 -8.18 2.83
N GLY A 48 -0.21 -8.26 3.32
CA GLY A 48 0.91 -8.92 2.63
C GLY A 48 1.58 -8.08 1.52
N VAL A 49 1.00 -6.96 1.09
CA VAL A 49 1.55 -6.08 0.06
C VAL A 49 2.49 -5.05 0.69
N ALA A 50 3.73 -4.97 0.20
CA ALA A 50 4.70 -3.97 0.66
C ALA A 50 4.30 -2.55 0.23
N VAL A 51 4.06 -1.69 1.21
CA VAL A 51 3.65 -0.29 1.00
C VAL A 51 4.86 0.63 1.05
N ILE A 52 5.68 0.52 2.09
CA ILE A 52 6.88 1.36 2.25
C ILE A 52 7.93 0.63 3.07
N GLY A 53 9.20 0.86 2.76
CA GLY A 53 10.34 0.53 3.61
C GLY A 53 11.12 1.78 3.97
N PHE A 54 11.98 1.69 4.98
CA PHE A 54 12.94 2.73 5.30
C PHE A 54 14.20 2.15 5.93
N ASP A 55 15.34 2.83 5.76
CA ASP A 55 16.58 2.44 6.45
C ASP A 55 17.58 3.61 6.53
N GLY A 56 18.60 3.45 7.39
CA GLY A 56 19.69 4.40 7.56
C GLY A 56 20.99 3.98 6.87
N PHE A 57 21.75 4.98 6.41
CA PHE A 57 23.05 4.87 5.76
C PHE A 57 24.04 5.87 6.38
N THR A 58 25.33 5.77 6.04
CA THR A 58 26.40 6.58 6.66
C THR A 58 26.17 8.10 6.60
N ARG A 59 25.56 8.60 5.52
CA ARG A 59 25.37 10.06 5.30
C ARG A 59 23.92 10.50 5.13
N HIS A 60 22.98 9.55 5.08
CA HIS A 60 21.58 9.82 4.79
C HIS A 60 20.70 8.68 5.30
N ASN A 61 19.40 8.88 5.28
CA ASN A 61 18.41 7.84 5.41
C ASN A 61 17.65 7.72 4.10
N SER A 62 16.99 6.59 3.87
CA SER A 62 16.19 6.37 2.65
C SER A 62 14.78 5.91 2.99
N LEU A 63 13.81 6.43 2.24
CA LEU A 63 12.47 5.87 2.10
C LEU A 63 12.40 5.04 0.82
N PHE A 64 11.69 3.92 0.88
CA PHE A 64 11.48 3.00 -0.23
C PHE A 64 9.98 2.80 -0.47
N PRO A 65 9.32 3.63 -1.31
CA PRO A 65 7.87 3.54 -1.56
C PRO A 65 7.44 2.30 -2.37
N TYR A 66 8.38 1.47 -2.81
CA TYR A 66 8.15 0.31 -3.70
C TYR A 66 7.31 0.64 -4.95
N SER A 67 7.42 1.88 -5.41
CA SER A 67 6.79 2.40 -6.62
C SER A 67 7.72 3.41 -7.28
N ALA A 68 7.88 3.29 -8.59
CA ALA A 68 8.56 4.28 -9.40
C ALA A 68 7.66 5.48 -9.74
N GLN A 69 6.33 5.31 -9.72
CA GLN A 69 5.38 6.35 -10.16
C GLN A 69 4.95 7.27 -9.02
N VAL A 70 4.77 6.73 -7.81
CA VAL A 70 4.31 7.52 -6.66
C VAL A 70 5.20 8.73 -6.39
N PRO A 71 6.55 8.63 -6.36
CA PRO A 71 7.40 9.81 -6.15
C PRO A 71 7.26 10.89 -7.21
N LEU A 72 6.93 10.55 -8.47
CA LEU A 72 6.78 11.51 -9.57
C LEU A 72 5.58 12.44 -9.35
N ALA A 73 4.54 11.96 -8.66
CA ALA A 73 3.39 12.79 -8.29
C ALA A 73 3.70 13.88 -7.25
N PHE A 74 4.92 13.88 -6.69
CA PHE A 74 5.39 14.84 -5.66
C PHE A 74 6.67 15.56 -6.11
N ASP A 75 6.89 15.73 -7.42
CA ASP A 75 8.12 16.30 -7.97
C ASP A 75 8.48 17.68 -7.37
N ARG A 76 7.49 18.54 -7.14
CA ARG A 76 7.72 19.88 -6.56
C ARG A 76 8.18 19.79 -5.10
N GLU A 77 7.48 19.00 -4.29
CA GLU A 77 7.80 18.81 -2.88
C GLU A 77 9.10 18.03 -2.67
N LEU A 78 9.48 17.19 -3.64
CA LEU A 78 10.70 16.39 -3.61
C LEU A 78 11.90 17.05 -4.34
N ALA A 79 11.75 18.27 -4.86
CA ALA A 79 12.80 18.93 -5.65
C ALA A 79 14.14 19.07 -4.91
N GLY A 80 14.11 19.21 -3.58
CA GLY A 80 15.30 19.30 -2.72
C GLY A 80 15.87 17.96 -2.24
N TYR A 81 15.28 16.83 -2.62
CA TYR A 81 15.69 15.50 -2.16
C TYR A 81 16.46 14.76 -3.26
N VAL A 82 17.51 14.04 -2.86
CA VAL A 82 18.16 13.07 -3.76
C VAL A 82 17.20 11.90 -3.96
N ARG A 83 17.02 11.49 -5.21
CA ARG A 83 16.12 10.40 -5.60
C ARG A 83 16.85 9.38 -6.47
N THR A 84 16.49 8.12 -6.29
CA THR A 84 16.78 7.05 -7.24
C THR A 84 15.48 6.55 -7.86
N LYS A 85 15.55 5.54 -8.74
CA LYS A 85 14.35 4.90 -9.29
C LYS A 85 13.43 4.30 -8.21
N GLY A 86 13.96 3.96 -7.03
CA GLY A 86 13.21 3.26 -5.97
C GLY A 86 13.29 3.88 -4.59
N SER A 87 14.04 4.97 -4.41
CA SER A 87 14.26 5.57 -3.09
C SER A 87 14.26 7.10 -3.10
N ILE A 88 13.93 7.66 -1.94
CA ILE A 88 14.03 9.09 -1.63
C ILE A 88 14.99 9.21 -0.44
N HIS A 89 16.10 9.92 -0.61
CA HIS A 89 17.09 10.10 0.46
C HIS A 89 16.79 11.36 1.25
N PHE A 90 16.84 11.27 2.57
CA PHE A 90 16.66 12.39 3.49
C PHE A 90 17.81 12.45 4.51
N GLY A 91 17.88 13.54 5.27
CA GLY A 91 19.00 13.81 6.17
C GLY A 91 19.22 12.69 7.18
N ALA A 92 20.49 12.41 7.52
CA ALA A 92 20.84 11.37 8.50
C ALA A 92 20.21 11.63 9.87
N THR A 93 20.14 12.89 10.31
CA THR A 93 19.60 13.30 11.63
C THR A 93 18.33 14.15 11.52
N ALA A 94 17.92 14.53 10.31
CA ALA A 94 16.71 15.30 10.06
C ALA A 94 15.59 14.37 9.57
N PRO A 95 14.46 14.23 10.28
CA PRO A 95 13.39 13.32 9.87
C PRO A 95 12.71 13.77 8.59
N PHE A 96 12.13 12.82 7.86
CA PHE A 96 11.34 13.13 6.67
C PHE A 96 10.05 13.90 7.06
N PRO A 97 9.64 14.95 6.31
CA PRO A 97 8.49 15.77 6.68
C PRO A 97 7.20 14.95 6.83
N PRO A 98 6.58 14.92 8.03
CA PRO A 98 5.39 14.10 8.28
C PRO A 98 4.22 14.35 7.31
N PRO A 99 3.88 15.61 6.95
CA PRO A 99 2.78 15.86 6.01
C PRO A 99 3.03 15.26 4.62
N LEU A 100 4.27 15.32 4.14
CA LEU A 100 4.64 14.77 2.84
C LEU A 100 4.64 13.23 2.87
N LEU A 101 5.18 12.62 3.94
CA LEU A 101 5.14 11.17 4.11
C LEU A 101 3.72 10.63 4.12
N LYS A 102 2.80 11.27 4.86
CA LYS A 102 1.38 10.91 4.89
C LYS A 102 0.76 10.91 3.49
N ARG A 103 1.07 11.92 2.67
CA ARG A 103 0.56 12.02 1.29
C ARG A 103 1.13 10.93 0.39
N ILE A 104 2.43 10.64 0.50
CA ILE A 104 3.09 9.55 -0.23
C ILE A 104 2.47 8.20 0.12
N LEU A 105 2.23 7.91 1.41
CA LEU A 105 1.61 6.67 1.86
C LEU A 105 0.19 6.50 1.29
N ARG A 106 -0.65 7.54 1.35
CA ARG A 106 -2.01 7.51 0.79
C ARG A 106 -1.99 7.32 -0.73
N ALA A 107 -1.09 8.00 -1.43
CA ALA A 107 -0.92 7.82 -2.88
C ALA A 107 -0.49 6.39 -3.23
N ARG A 108 0.40 5.79 -2.43
CA ARG A 108 0.81 4.40 -2.59
C ARG A 108 -0.34 3.41 -2.38
N ILE A 109 -1.20 3.63 -1.40
CA ILE A 109 -2.42 2.80 -1.22
C ILE A 109 -3.36 2.94 -2.42
N ALA A 110 -3.55 4.16 -2.95
CA ALA A 110 -4.37 4.38 -4.14
C ALA A 110 -3.79 3.67 -5.39
N GLU A 111 -2.47 3.69 -5.55
CA GLU A 111 -1.79 2.93 -6.61
C GLU A 111 -1.97 1.41 -6.43
N ILE A 112 -1.86 0.89 -5.19
CA ILE A 112 -2.11 -0.53 -4.89
C ILE A 112 -3.55 -0.92 -5.26
N ASN A 113 -4.54 -0.09 -4.90
CA ASN A 113 -5.94 -0.28 -5.28
C ASN A 113 -6.13 -0.34 -6.80
N SER A 114 -5.41 0.51 -7.54
CA SER A 114 -5.46 0.54 -9.02
C SER A 114 -4.90 -0.74 -9.65
N GLY A 115 -4.13 -1.52 -8.89
CA GLY A 115 -3.65 -2.85 -9.28
C GLY A 115 -4.66 -3.98 -9.04
N TYR A 116 -5.90 -3.69 -8.64
CA TYR A 116 -7.00 -4.64 -8.53
C TYR A 116 -8.11 -4.34 -9.57
N PRO A 117 -8.86 -5.37 -10.02
CA PRO A 117 -8.69 -6.78 -9.69
C PRO A 117 -7.38 -7.36 -10.26
N LYS A 118 -6.85 -8.38 -9.59
CA LYS A 118 -5.77 -9.19 -10.16
C LYS A 118 -6.29 -9.99 -11.35
N ARG A 119 -5.38 -10.40 -12.26
CA ARG A 119 -5.72 -11.27 -13.40
C ARG A 119 -6.39 -12.58 -12.99
N SER A 120 -6.14 -13.06 -11.77
CA SER A 120 -6.80 -14.23 -11.18
C SER A 120 -8.29 -14.01 -10.85
N GLY A 121 -8.78 -12.77 -10.95
CA GLY A 121 -10.12 -12.36 -10.51
C GLY A 121 -10.17 -11.94 -9.03
N GLU A 122 -9.10 -12.09 -8.26
CA GLU A 122 -9.06 -11.58 -6.88
C GLU A 122 -9.28 -10.07 -6.86
N PHE A 123 -10.23 -9.61 -6.07
CA PHE A 123 -10.50 -8.19 -5.86
C PHE A 123 -10.25 -7.83 -4.40
N LYS A 124 -9.47 -6.77 -4.20
CA LYS A 124 -9.34 -6.08 -2.92
C LYS A 124 -9.33 -4.58 -3.17
N GLU A 125 -9.92 -3.84 -2.25
CA GLU A 125 -9.84 -2.39 -2.18
C GLU A 125 -9.53 -2.01 -0.74
N PHE A 126 -8.64 -1.05 -0.53
CA PHE A 126 -8.23 -0.54 0.78
C PHE A 126 -8.67 0.92 0.93
N TYR A 127 -9.04 1.30 2.15
CA TYR A 127 -9.08 2.69 2.58
C TYR A 127 -7.67 3.27 2.63
N ASP A 128 -7.56 4.60 2.63
CA ASP A 128 -6.29 5.34 2.67
C ASP A 128 -5.42 5.07 3.91
N ASN A 129 -6.01 4.52 4.99
CA ASN A 129 -5.33 4.04 6.19
C ASN A 129 -4.85 2.57 6.10
N GLY A 130 -4.95 1.95 4.92
CA GLY A 130 -4.60 0.56 4.70
C GLY A 130 -5.67 -0.46 5.15
N GLN A 131 -6.76 -0.03 5.80
CA GLN A 131 -7.84 -0.94 6.17
C GLN A 131 -8.50 -1.49 4.92
N VAL A 132 -8.75 -2.80 4.89
CA VAL A 132 -9.55 -3.43 3.83
C VAL A 132 -10.93 -2.78 3.77
N LYS A 133 -11.34 -2.30 2.61
CA LYS A 133 -12.64 -1.71 2.31
C LYS A 133 -13.58 -2.71 1.66
N ALA A 134 -13.08 -3.52 0.74
CA ALA A 134 -13.85 -4.55 0.07
C ALA A 134 -12.95 -5.71 -0.36
N VAL A 135 -13.44 -6.93 -0.25
CA VAL A 135 -12.81 -8.13 -0.82
C VAL A 135 -13.84 -8.99 -1.52
N GLY A 136 -13.41 -9.68 -2.56
CA GLY A 136 -14.23 -10.64 -3.27
C GLY A 136 -13.52 -11.17 -4.50
N ARG A 137 -14.30 -11.80 -5.38
CA ARG A 137 -13.81 -12.30 -6.65
C ARG A 137 -14.65 -11.77 -7.80
N LEU A 138 -13.98 -11.41 -8.89
CA LEU A 138 -14.58 -11.16 -10.17
C LEU A 138 -14.36 -12.36 -11.10
N MET A 139 -15.39 -12.74 -11.86
CA MET A 139 -15.32 -13.68 -12.97
C MET A 139 -16.04 -13.04 -14.15
N ASP A 140 -15.41 -13.01 -15.33
CA ASP A 140 -15.94 -12.35 -16.54
C ASP A 140 -16.42 -10.89 -16.29
N GLY A 141 -15.67 -10.14 -15.45
CA GLY A 141 -16.00 -8.76 -15.09
C GLY A 141 -17.16 -8.60 -14.09
N GLN A 142 -17.77 -9.70 -13.64
CA GLN A 142 -18.90 -9.69 -12.71
C GLN A 142 -18.52 -10.22 -11.33
N ARG A 143 -19.20 -9.74 -10.28
CA ARG A 143 -19.01 -10.22 -8.91
C ARG A 143 -19.44 -11.68 -8.79
N HIS A 144 -18.54 -12.50 -8.27
CA HIS A 144 -18.76 -13.92 -8.06
C HIS A 144 -18.44 -14.31 -6.62
N GLY A 145 -19.25 -15.21 -6.05
CA GLY A 145 -19.05 -15.73 -4.70
C GLY A 145 -19.30 -14.69 -3.61
N THR A 146 -18.70 -14.91 -2.45
CA THR A 146 -18.87 -14.03 -1.30
C THR A 146 -18.05 -12.76 -1.46
N TRP A 147 -18.74 -11.63 -1.35
CA TRP A 147 -18.16 -10.30 -1.24
C TRP A 147 -18.41 -9.74 0.15
N THR A 148 -17.37 -9.19 0.74
CA THR A 148 -17.43 -8.55 2.05
C THR A 148 -16.95 -7.12 1.93
N TRP A 149 -17.75 -6.19 2.46
CA TRP A 149 -17.40 -4.79 2.60
C TRP A 149 -17.23 -4.47 4.07
N PHE A 150 -16.23 -3.65 4.36
CA PHE A 150 -15.87 -3.26 5.71
C PHE A 150 -15.98 -1.75 5.85
N ARG A 151 -16.12 -1.29 7.09
CA ARG A 151 -15.97 0.10 7.48
C ARG A 151 -14.48 0.44 7.64
N ARG A 152 -14.17 1.74 7.76
CA ARG A 152 -12.78 2.24 7.88
C ARG A 152 -12.08 1.81 9.17
N ASP A 153 -12.83 1.38 10.18
CA ASP A 153 -12.37 0.80 11.45
C ASP A 153 -12.18 -0.73 11.39
N GLY A 154 -12.48 -1.37 10.25
CA GLY A 154 -12.40 -2.81 10.05
C GLY A 154 -13.69 -3.56 10.38
N GLY A 155 -14.71 -2.92 10.94
CA GLY A 155 -16.00 -3.56 11.21
C GLY A 155 -16.72 -3.98 9.93
N ILE A 156 -17.30 -5.18 9.90
CA ILE A 156 -18.06 -5.65 8.73
C ILE A 156 -19.27 -4.72 8.51
N ARG A 157 -19.35 -4.16 7.30
CA ARG A 157 -20.48 -3.35 6.85
C ARG A 157 -21.55 -4.22 6.20
N ARG A 158 -21.13 -5.15 5.34
CA ARG A 158 -22.04 -5.99 4.54
C ARG A 158 -21.30 -7.22 4.03
N THR A 159 -22.03 -8.33 3.94
CA THR A 159 -21.61 -9.53 3.21
C THR A 159 -22.72 -9.94 2.25
N VAL A 160 -22.38 -10.27 1.01
CA VAL A 160 -23.33 -10.76 -0.01
C VAL A 160 -22.68 -11.89 -0.79
N THR A 161 -23.41 -12.98 -1.01
CA THR A 161 -23.00 -14.06 -1.92
C THR A 161 -23.67 -13.88 -3.27
N PHE A 162 -22.88 -13.67 -4.31
CA PHE A 162 -23.36 -13.60 -5.70
C PHE A 162 -23.29 -14.99 -6.34
N LYS A 163 -24.39 -15.41 -6.97
CA LYS A 163 -24.42 -16.65 -7.75
C LYS A 163 -23.54 -16.51 -8.99
N ALA A 164 -22.95 -17.62 -9.42
CA ALA A 164 -22.30 -17.71 -10.72
C ALA A 164 -23.32 -17.34 -11.80
N THR A 165 -23.03 -16.33 -12.61
CA THR A 165 -23.74 -16.19 -13.88
C THR A 165 -23.27 -17.33 -14.76
N THR A 166 -24.06 -18.40 -14.84
CA THR A 166 -24.00 -19.31 -15.96
C THR A 166 -24.19 -18.46 -17.21
N LYS A 167 -23.15 -18.32 -18.03
CA LYS A 167 -23.32 -17.93 -19.43
C LYS A 167 -24.30 -18.94 -20.04
N GLY A 168 -25.58 -18.59 -20.12
CA GLY A 168 -26.45 -19.20 -21.11
C GLY A 168 -25.85 -18.94 -22.48
N PRO A 169 -26.00 -19.86 -23.46
CA PRO A 169 -25.50 -19.64 -24.81
C PRO A 169 -26.06 -18.32 -25.36
N PRO A 170 -25.33 -17.63 -26.26
CA PRO A 170 -25.85 -16.43 -26.89
C PRO A 170 -27.23 -16.74 -27.48
N ALA A 171 -28.20 -15.86 -27.24
CA ALA A 171 -29.54 -15.98 -27.80
C ALA A 171 -29.41 -16.25 -29.31
N PRO A 172 -30.16 -17.21 -29.88
CA PRO A 172 -30.10 -17.48 -31.31
C PRO A 172 -30.37 -16.17 -32.05
N SER A 173 -29.43 -15.80 -32.91
CA SER A 173 -29.56 -14.72 -33.87
C SER A 173 -30.92 -14.83 -34.56
N ALA A 174 -31.80 -13.85 -34.31
CA ALA A 174 -33.03 -13.71 -35.07
C ALA A 174 -32.63 -13.39 -36.51
N ARG A 175 -32.65 -14.43 -37.35
CA ARG A 175 -32.50 -14.31 -38.79
C ARG A 175 -33.80 -13.72 -39.33
N ALA A 176 -33.80 -12.43 -39.65
CA ALA A 176 -34.79 -11.89 -40.57
C ALA A 176 -34.52 -12.55 -41.93
N THR A 177 -35.52 -13.28 -42.44
CA THR A 177 -35.55 -13.81 -43.81
C THR A 177 -36.73 -13.08 -44.49
N PRO A 178 -36.63 -12.84 -45.81
CA PRO A 178 -36.89 -11.57 -46.49
C PRO A 178 -38.35 -11.11 -46.51
#